data_AF-A0A5D0SCF3-F1
#
_entry.id   AF-A0A5D0SCF3-F1
#
_cell.length_a   1.000
_cell.length_b   1.000
_cell.length_c   1.000
_cell.angle_alpha   90.00
_cell.angle_beta   90.00
_cell.angle_gamma   90.00
#
_symmetry.space_group_name_H-M   'P 1'
#
loop_
_entity.id
_entity.type
_entity.pdbx_description
1 polymer ?
#
loop_
_entity_poly.entity_id
_entity_poly.type
_entity_poly.pdbx_seq_one_letter_code
_entity_poly.pdbx_strand_id
1 'polypeptide(L)' 'MKILVWDGTGMIYMVLEQGNLAWPKVQDGSMRLSRAPLEALFEGLGWRRMMAQRGALSSAGQNLI' A
#
# COMPACT_ATOMS: atom_id res chain seq x y z
N MET A 1 8.73 -7.48 10.85
CA MET A 1 9.08 -6.97 9.49
C MET A 1 9.71 -5.59 9.63
N LYS A 2 10.74 -5.24 8.86
CA LYS A 2 11.40 -3.92 8.90
C LYS A 2 11.09 -3.16 7.61
N ILE A 3 10.75 -1.88 7.68
CA ILE A 3 10.39 -1.04 6.54
C ILE A 3 11.17 0.26 6.60
N LEU A 4 11.59 0.74 5.43
CA LEU A 4 12.14 2.08 5.23
C LEU A 4 11.20 2.85 4.29
N VAL A 5 10.75 4.04 4.72
CA VAL A 5 9.84 4.91 3.95
C VAL A 5 10.51 6.26 3.73
N TRP A 6 10.36 6.82 2.53
CA TRP A 6 10.71 8.19 2.21
C TRP A 6 9.43 9.01 1.99
N ASP A 7 9.27 10.11 2.72
CA ASP A 7 8.05 10.93 2.67
C ASP A 7 8.20 12.20 1.79
N GLY A 8 9.38 12.44 1.22
CA GLY A 8 9.71 13.66 0.49
C GLY A 8 10.62 14.62 1.25
N THR A 9 10.68 14.49 2.58
CA THR A 9 11.50 15.34 3.46
C THR A 9 12.56 14.56 4.24
N GLY A 10 12.30 13.28 4.49
CA GLY A 10 13.17 12.44 5.29
C GLY A 10 12.88 10.96 5.15
N MET A 11 13.71 10.18 5.81
CA MET A 11 13.64 8.72 5.83
C MET A 11 13.14 8.25 7.20
N ILE A 12 12.12 7.39 7.19
CA ILE A 12 11.47 6.85 8.37
C ILE A 12 11.71 5.35 8.39
N TYR A 13 12.23 4.84 9.51
CA TYR A 13 12.44 3.42 9.75
C TYR A 13 11.40 2.88 10.73
N MET A 14 10.70 1.82 10.35
CA MET A 14 9.65 1.20 11.16
C MET A 14 9.91 -0.29 11.36
N VAL A 15 9.76 -0.75 12.60
CA VAL A 15 9.77 -2.16 12.95
C VAL A 15 8.36 -2.57 13.29
N LEU A 16 7.86 -3.54 12.55
CA LEU A 16 6.60 -4.20 12.85
C LEU A 16 6.88 -5.46 13.63
N GLU A 17 6.40 -5.47 14.85
CA GLU A 17 6.18 -6.66 15.67
C GLU A 17 5.17 -7.58 14.94
N GLN A 18 5.21 -8.88 15.20
CA GLN A 18 4.50 -9.92 14.42
C GLN A 18 3.04 -9.55 14.09
N GLY A 19 2.71 -9.49 12.79
CA GLY A 19 1.38 -9.19 12.27
C GLY A 19 1.26 -9.58 10.80
N ASN A 20 0.04 -9.90 10.34
CA ASN A 20 -0.23 -10.43 8.99
C ASN A 20 -0.38 -9.31 7.94
N LEU A 21 0.50 -8.31 8.00
CA LEU A 21 0.48 -7.22 7.04
C LEU A 21 0.92 -7.72 5.67
N ALA A 22 -0.06 -7.86 4.78
CA ALA A 22 0.18 -8.22 3.40
C ALA A 22 0.76 -7.01 2.65
N TRP A 23 2.06 -7.05 2.39
CA TRP A 23 2.73 -6.00 1.63
C TRP A 23 2.35 -6.07 0.14
N PRO A 24 2.06 -4.94 -0.49
CA PRO A 24 2.03 -4.84 -1.94
C PRO A 24 3.34 -5.31 -2.57
N LYS A 25 3.25 -5.83 -3.79
CA LYS A 25 4.43 -6.21 -4.56
C LYS A 25 5.30 -4.98 -4.81
N VAL A 26 6.57 -5.08 -4.43
CA VAL A 26 7.61 -4.08 -4.75
C VAL A 26 7.87 -4.15 -6.26
N GLN A 27 7.86 -2.99 -6.93
CA GLN A 27 8.22 -2.87 -8.34
C GLN A 27 9.42 -1.93 -8.45
N ASP A 28 10.44 -2.30 -9.21
CA ASP A 28 11.66 -1.48 -9.39
C ASP A 28 12.37 -1.13 -8.08
N GLY A 29 12.34 -2.04 -7.09
CA GLY A 29 12.99 -1.87 -5.79
C GLY A 29 12.33 -0.86 -4.86
N SER A 30 11.20 -0.25 -5.25
CA SER A 30 10.46 0.70 -4.42
C SER A 30 8.94 0.46 -4.49
N MET A 31 8.19 1.10 -3.60
CA MET A 31 6.73 1.08 -3.68
C MET A 31 6.17 2.43 -3.25
N ARG A 32 5.29 3.00 -4.08
CA ARG A 32 4.67 4.30 -3.82
C ARG A 32 3.32 4.08 -3.14
N LEU A 33 3.21 4.50 -1.89
CA LEU A 33 1.96 4.48 -1.13
C LEU A 33 1.36 5.89 -1.13
N SER A 34 0.05 5.98 -1.36
CA SER A 34 -0.71 7.18 -1.00
C SER A 34 -1.22 7.04 0.44
N ARG A 35 -1.77 8.13 1.00
CA ARG A 35 -2.22 8.19 2.41
C ARG A 35 -3.14 7.04 2.81
N ALA A 36 -4.24 6.82 2.09
CA ALA A 36 -5.21 5.78 2.44
C ALA A 36 -4.61 4.35 2.47
N PRO A 37 -3.77 3.94 1.49
CA PRO A 37 -3.08 2.66 1.56
C PRO A 37 -2.11 2.53 2.74
N LEU A 38 -1.45 3.63 3.14
CA LEU A 38 -0.57 3.64 4.31
C LEU A 38 -1.36 3.46 5.61
N GLU A 39 -2.50 4.15 5.76
CA GLU A 39 -3.40 4.03 6.92
C GLU A 39 -3.93 2.60 7.08
N ALA A 40 -4.35 1.95 5.98
CA ALA A 40 -4.83 0.57 6.01
C ALA A 40 -3.77 -0.44 6.50
N LEU A 41 -2.48 -0.19 6.23
CA LEU A 41 -1.39 -1.01 6.75
C LEU A 41 -1.25 -0.85 8.28
N PHE A 42 -1.38 0.37 8.80
CA PHE A 42 -1.30 0.62 10.24
C PHE A 42 -2.51 0.08 11.01
N GLU A 43 -3.70 0.06 10.39
CA GLU A 43 -4.93 -0.46 11.01
C GLU A 43 -5.01 -1.99 10.95
N GLY A 44 -4.06 -2.68 10.31
CA GLY A 44 -4.12 -4.13 10.11
C GLY A 44 -5.23 -4.58 9.15
N LEU A 45 -5.82 -3.65 8.40
CA LEU A 45 -6.86 -3.94 7.42
C LEU A 45 -6.26 -4.70 6.23
N GLY A 46 -6.95 -5.74 5.79
CA GLY A 46 -6.48 -6.62 4.73
C GLY A 46 -6.27 -5.89 3.41
N TRP A 47 -5.01 -5.58 3.10
CA TRP A 47 -4.52 -4.93 1.86
C TRP A 47 -5.17 -5.47 0.57
N ARG A 48 -5.39 -6.80 0.51
CA ARG A 48 -6.01 -7.50 -0.62
C ARG A 48 -7.39 -6.94 -0.98
N ARG A 49 -8.19 -6.55 0.01
CA ARG A 49 -9.54 -6.01 -0.21
C ARG A 49 -9.49 -4.60 -0.79
N MET A 50 -8.55 -3.79 -0.32
CA MET A 50 -8.42 -2.39 -0.73
C MET A 50 -7.88 -2.22 -2.16
N MET A 51 -6.91 -3.05 -2.57
CA MET A 51 -6.37 -3.02 -3.93
C MET A 51 -7.35 -3.59 -4.97
N ALA A 52 -8.14 -4.61 -4.60
CA ALA A 52 -9.22 -5.11 -5.45
C ALA A 52 -10.24 -4.01 -5.77
N GLN A 53 -10.57 -3.15 -4.79
CA GLN A 53 -11.46 -2.00 -5.00
C GLN A 53 -10.85 -0.93 -5.90
N ARG A 54 -9.56 -0.61 -5.78
CA ARG A 54 -8.88 0.33 -6.69
C ARG A 54 -8.78 -0.20 -8.12
N GLY A 55 -8.51 -1.50 -8.29
CA GLY A 55 -8.49 -2.14 -9.61
C GLY A 55 -9.87 -2.09 -10.29
N ALA A 56 -10.93 -2.38 -9.54
CA ALA A 56 -12.30 -2.35 -10.04
C ALA A 56 -12.77 -0.93 -10.44
N LEU A 57 -12.37 0.10 -9.69
CA LEU A 57 -12.66 1.50 -10.04
C LEU A 57 -11.84 1.98 -11.26
N SER A 58 -10.63 1.47 -11.46
CA SER A 58 -9.80 1.75 -12.64
C SER A 58 -10.30 1.05 -13.91
N SER A 59 -10.90 -0.14 -13.77
CA SER A 59 -11.47 -0.90 -14.90
C SER A 59 -12.89 -0.44 -15.28
N ALA A 60 -13.65 0.14 -14.34
CA ALA A 60 -15.02 0.61 -14.59
C ALA A 60 -15.10 1.91 -15.43
N GLY A 61 -13.99 2.64 -15.59
CA GLY A 61 -13.92 3.85 -16.41
C GLY A 61 -13.45 3.63 -17.86
N GLN A 62 -13.12 2.40 -18.26
CA GLN A 62 -12.55 2.08 -19.58
C GLN A 62 -13.50 1.35 -20.54
N ASN A 63 -14.80 1.25 -20.20
CA ASN A 63 -15.80 0.58 -21.05
C ASN A 63 -17.00 1.49 -21.36
N LEU A 64 -16.70 2.75 -21.68
CA LEU A 64 -17.63 3.72 -22.25
C LEU A 64 -16.91 4.52 -23.35
N ILE A 65 -16.55 3.84 -24.44
CA ILE A 65 -16.40 4.40 -25.79
C ILE A 65 -16.83 3.36 -26.81
#